data_AF-A0A336JWP6-F1
#
_entry.id   AF-A0A336JWP6-F1
#
_cell.length_a   1.000
_cell.length_b   1.000
_cell.length_c   1.000
_cell.angle_alpha   90.00
_cell.angle_beta   90.00
_cell.angle_gamma   90.00
#
_symmetry.space_group_name_H-M   'P 1'
#
loop_
_entity.id
_entity.type
_entity.pdbx_description
1 polymer ?
#
loop_
_entity_poly.entity_id
_entity_poly.type
_entity_poly.pdbx_seq_one_letter_code
_entity_poly.pdbx_strand_id
1 'polypeptide(L)'
;MAEIKAQNFKAKLLSEIAPEGFDVHAFTLDLRMIKKPAPGKAARIMTTDGGWIEYDSVRRSVRTWGPIGRAQILAGALAAKVGCEVQHLAKSTSVAAHADALKVTKAAEDTVKSLVIFWSMRGYNATGGPDGCWVNAGTSRICDTGDRLDVHGGLTDEAIAAVLVKARDSWDGGMCLDGDDWTQAEQDRLWIAAQRAGVEVRNCEPSDAIRSRWQREHETAAKTTKTFSSAKSAIAVAGDVRNAAAGDLAALNRLPKALQAFVVAHLDDEQRSQLSAKSIADITAALKRFGDLGETELQEFERAGREFTPPNPRRDNHDREAGYTYSR
;
A
#
# COMPACT_ATOMS: atom_id res chain seq x y z
N MET A 1 12.78 -24.91 -41.37
CA MET A 1 14.19 -24.69 -40.96
C MET A 1 14.34 -23.86 -39.67
N ALA A 2 13.63 -22.74 -39.50
CA ALA A 2 13.75 -21.90 -38.29
C ALA A 2 13.29 -22.63 -37.01
N GLU A 3 12.21 -23.40 -37.08
CA GLU A 3 11.65 -24.14 -35.95
C GLU A 3 12.59 -25.24 -35.43
N ILE A 4 13.21 -26.01 -36.35
CA ILE A 4 14.23 -27.02 -36.02
C ILE A 4 15.46 -26.36 -35.35
N LYS A 5 15.90 -25.18 -35.84
CA LYS A 5 16.99 -24.42 -35.22
C LYS A 5 16.63 -23.96 -33.79
N ALA A 6 15.40 -23.49 -33.58
CA ALA A 6 14.93 -23.05 -32.27
C ALA A 6 14.79 -24.21 -31.27
N GLN A 7 14.29 -25.37 -31.72
CA GLN A 7 14.20 -26.59 -30.92
C GLN A 7 15.60 -27.09 -30.51
N ASN A 8 16.54 -27.16 -31.47
CA ASN A 8 17.92 -27.54 -31.19
C ASN A 8 18.61 -26.56 -30.22
N PHE A 9 18.29 -25.27 -30.30
CA PHE A 9 18.80 -24.28 -29.36
C PHE A 9 18.27 -24.51 -27.94
N LYS A 10 16.97 -24.79 -27.77
CA LYS A 10 16.39 -25.11 -26.45
C LYS A 10 16.92 -26.42 -25.88
N ALA A 11 17.10 -27.44 -26.71
CA ALA A 11 17.78 -28.67 -26.30
C ALA A 11 19.19 -28.37 -25.79
N LYS A 12 19.97 -27.56 -26.53
CA LYS A 12 21.28 -27.12 -26.06
C LYS A 12 21.20 -26.41 -24.70
N LEU A 13 20.28 -25.46 -24.53
CA LEU A 13 20.09 -24.78 -23.24
C LEU A 13 19.75 -25.75 -22.10
N LEU A 14 18.89 -26.75 -22.36
CA LEU A 14 18.54 -27.76 -21.37
C LEU A 14 19.76 -28.64 -21.02
N SER A 15 20.57 -29.03 -22.00
CA SER A 15 21.79 -29.82 -21.76
C SER A 15 22.83 -29.11 -20.89
N GLU A 16 22.89 -27.77 -20.95
CA GLU A 16 23.81 -26.98 -20.14
C GLU A 16 23.36 -26.86 -18.68
N ILE A 17 22.07 -27.03 -18.40
CA ILE A 17 21.52 -26.93 -17.04
C ILE A 17 21.22 -28.28 -16.42
N ALA A 18 20.89 -29.31 -17.21
CA ALA A 18 20.45 -30.60 -16.72
C ALA A 18 21.60 -31.41 -16.09
N PRO A 19 21.29 -32.39 -15.23
CA PRO A 19 22.29 -33.32 -14.69
C PRO A 19 23.05 -34.07 -15.79
N GLU A 20 24.27 -34.49 -15.48
CA GLU A 20 25.06 -35.31 -16.38
C GLU A 20 24.30 -36.61 -16.75
N GLY A 21 24.33 -36.96 -18.05
CA GLY A 21 23.62 -38.14 -18.56
C GLY A 21 22.09 -38.02 -18.56
N PHE A 22 21.53 -36.81 -18.48
CA PHE A 22 20.11 -36.55 -18.70
C PHE A 22 19.77 -36.60 -20.21
N ASP A 23 18.74 -37.35 -20.59
CA ASP A 23 18.26 -37.39 -21.98
C ASP A 23 17.41 -36.15 -22.30
N VAL A 24 18.09 -35.14 -22.83
CA VAL A 24 17.49 -33.86 -23.22
C VAL A 24 16.60 -34.00 -24.45
N HIS A 25 16.93 -34.89 -25.38
CA HIS A 25 16.25 -34.97 -26.67
C HIS A 25 14.82 -35.46 -26.52
N ALA A 26 14.55 -36.33 -25.54
CA ALA A 26 13.21 -36.81 -25.20
C ALA A 26 12.19 -35.68 -24.91
N PHE A 27 12.65 -34.51 -24.45
CA PHE A 27 11.77 -33.42 -24.00
C PHE A 27 11.75 -32.21 -24.94
N THR A 28 12.51 -32.23 -26.04
CA THR A 28 12.75 -31.01 -26.84
C THR A 28 11.47 -30.38 -27.40
N LEU A 29 10.49 -31.21 -27.77
CA LEU A 29 9.18 -30.78 -28.28
C LEU A 29 8.26 -30.17 -27.20
N ASP A 30 8.59 -30.40 -25.92
CA ASP A 30 7.81 -29.89 -24.79
C ASP A 30 8.26 -28.50 -24.36
N LEU A 31 9.43 -28.02 -24.83
CA LEU A 31 10.07 -26.82 -24.31
C LEU A 31 9.54 -25.54 -24.99
N ARG A 32 8.94 -24.66 -24.19
CA ARG A 32 8.54 -23.32 -24.63
C ARG A 32 9.64 -22.30 -24.37
N MET A 33 10.20 -22.28 -23.17
CA MET A 33 11.22 -21.30 -22.77
C MET A 33 12.14 -21.90 -21.72
N ILE A 34 13.42 -21.53 -21.76
CA ILE A 34 14.40 -21.84 -20.71
C ILE A 34 15.09 -20.55 -20.31
N LYS A 35 15.02 -20.23 -19.02
CA LYS A 35 15.83 -19.19 -18.37
C LYS A 35 16.94 -19.89 -17.60
N LYS A 36 18.18 -19.67 -18.05
CA LYS A 36 19.38 -20.18 -17.35
C LYS A 36 19.43 -19.65 -15.91
N PRO A 37 20.04 -20.42 -14.99
CA PRO A 37 20.24 -19.95 -13.62
C PRO A 37 21.13 -18.70 -13.63
N ALA A 38 20.73 -17.68 -12.89
CA ALA A 38 21.62 -16.58 -12.50
C ALA A 38 22.35 -16.97 -11.20
N PRO A 39 23.46 -16.32 -10.82
CA PRO A 39 24.15 -16.62 -9.56
C PRO A 39 23.18 -16.64 -8.37
N GLY A 40 23.13 -17.77 -7.64
CA GLY A 40 22.24 -17.97 -6.50
C GLY A 40 20.75 -18.21 -6.84
N LYS A 41 20.41 -18.42 -8.12
CA LYS A 41 19.02 -18.70 -8.57
C LYS A 41 18.95 -19.99 -9.37
N ALA A 42 17.83 -20.69 -9.21
CA ALA A 42 17.48 -21.88 -9.98
C ALA A 42 17.20 -21.56 -11.46
N ALA A 43 17.41 -22.55 -12.33
CA ALA A 43 16.96 -22.49 -13.72
C ALA A 43 15.44 -22.55 -13.77
N ARG A 44 14.82 -21.88 -14.75
CA ARG A 44 13.37 -21.95 -14.97
C ARG A 44 13.04 -22.39 -16.36
N ILE A 45 12.18 -23.39 -16.48
CA ILE A 45 11.78 -24.02 -17.72
C ILE A 45 10.26 -23.90 -17.81
N MET A 46 9.75 -23.40 -18.93
CA MET A 46 8.33 -23.39 -19.24
C MET A 46 8.07 -24.40 -20.36
N THR A 47 7.06 -25.24 -20.19
CA THR A 47 6.60 -26.18 -21.20
C THR A 47 5.54 -25.57 -22.12
N THR A 48 5.26 -26.21 -23.25
CA THR A 48 4.32 -25.74 -24.28
C THR A 48 2.87 -25.67 -23.82
N ASP A 49 2.51 -26.44 -22.79
CA ASP A 49 1.20 -26.44 -22.13
C ASP A 49 1.06 -25.37 -21.02
N GLY A 50 2.11 -24.58 -20.75
CA GLY A 50 2.11 -23.53 -19.73
C GLY A 50 2.61 -23.96 -18.35
N GLY A 51 2.88 -25.26 -18.17
CA GLY A 51 3.53 -25.77 -16.97
C GLY A 51 4.94 -25.20 -16.80
N TRP A 52 5.38 -25.10 -15.55
CA TRP A 52 6.70 -24.62 -15.22
C TRP A 52 7.49 -25.60 -14.36
N ILE A 53 8.80 -25.58 -14.54
CA ILE A 53 9.78 -26.23 -13.70
C ILE A 53 10.77 -25.18 -13.19
N GLU A 54 11.08 -25.22 -11.91
CA GLU A 54 12.26 -24.58 -11.34
C GLU A 54 13.22 -25.67 -10.86
N TYR A 55 14.43 -25.65 -11.42
CA TYR A 55 15.46 -26.65 -11.14
C TYR A 55 16.71 -25.99 -10.56
N ASP A 56 17.08 -26.40 -9.35
CA ASP A 56 18.30 -25.98 -8.68
C ASP A 56 19.25 -27.17 -8.56
N SER A 57 20.32 -27.17 -9.36
CA SER A 57 21.34 -28.21 -9.33
C SER A 57 22.17 -28.19 -8.05
N VAL A 58 22.42 -27.01 -7.48
CA VAL A 58 23.25 -26.84 -6.27
C VAL A 58 22.48 -27.31 -5.05
N ARG A 59 21.21 -26.92 -4.92
CA ARG A 59 20.34 -27.31 -3.80
C ARG A 59 19.65 -28.65 -4.01
N ARG A 60 19.84 -29.29 -5.17
CA ARG A 60 19.18 -30.55 -5.57
C ARG A 60 17.67 -30.49 -5.39
N SER A 61 17.04 -29.43 -5.89
CA SER A 61 15.59 -29.23 -5.76
C SER A 61 14.91 -29.08 -7.11
N VAL A 62 13.73 -29.66 -7.24
CA VAL A 62 12.87 -29.56 -8.41
C VAL A 62 11.48 -29.13 -7.95
N ARG A 63 11.00 -28.01 -8.49
CA ARG A 63 9.66 -27.48 -8.22
C ARG A 63 8.85 -27.36 -9.49
N THR A 64 7.54 -27.58 -9.40
CA THR A 64 6.62 -27.35 -10.53
C THR A 64 5.45 -26.47 -10.13
N TRP A 65 4.88 -25.75 -11.09
CA TRP A 65 3.63 -25.01 -10.94
C TRP A 65 2.93 -24.84 -12.29
N GLY A 66 1.69 -24.33 -12.27
CA GLY A 66 0.85 -24.26 -13.46
C GLY A 66 0.08 -25.54 -13.73
N PRO A 67 -0.43 -25.74 -14.96
CA PRO A 67 -1.23 -26.89 -15.34
C PRO A 67 -0.53 -28.23 -15.08
N ILE A 68 -1.34 -29.27 -14.82
CA ILE A 68 -0.85 -30.66 -14.75
C ILE A 68 -0.65 -31.18 -16.16
N GLY A 69 0.57 -31.63 -16.49
CA GLY A 69 0.94 -32.07 -17.83
C GLY A 69 2.44 -32.32 -18.00
N ARG A 70 3.01 -31.73 -19.05
CA ARG A 70 4.39 -31.98 -19.52
C ARG A 70 5.44 -31.56 -18.51
N ALA A 71 5.20 -30.49 -17.75
CA ALA A 71 6.13 -30.00 -16.75
C ALA A 71 6.42 -31.03 -15.65
N GLN A 72 5.41 -31.77 -15.21
CA GLN A 72 5.52 -32.81 -14.18
C GLN A 72 6.33 -34.01 -14.69
N ILE A 73 6.16 -34.37 -15.96
CA ILE A 73 6.93 -35.47 -16.59
C ILE A 73 8.42 -35.10 -16.64
N LEU A 74 8.75 -33.90 -17.17
CA LEU A 74 10.12 -33.41 -17.22
C LEU A 74 10.72 -33.24 -15.81
N ALA A 75 9.97 -32.67 -14.88
CA ALA A 75 10.40 -32.52 -13.49
C ALA A 75 10.66 -33.87 -12.83
N GLY A 76 9.80 -34.87 -13.03
CA GLY A 76 9.99 -36.23 -12.52
C GLY A 76 11.27 -36.87 -13.05
N ALA A 77 11.56 -36.71 -14.34
CA ALA A 77 12.81 -37.20 -14.94
C ALA A 77 14.06 -36.50 -14.36
N LEU A 78 14.01 -35.17 -14.17
CA LEU A 78 15.09 -34.41 -13.55
C LEU A 78 15.30 -34.83 -12.08
N ALA A 79 14.20 -34.95 -11.33
CA ALA A 79 14.21 -35.32 -9.92
C ALA A 79 14.73 -36.74 -9.71
N ALA A 80 14.36 -37.70 -10.57
CA ALA A 80 14.88 -39.06 -10.54
C ALA A 80 16.40 -39.11 -10.75
N LYS A 81 16.94 -38.30 -11.67
CA LYS A 81 18.39 -38.21 -11.91
C LYS A 81 19.15 -37.57 -10.75
N VAL A 82 18.55 -36.59 -10.10
CA VAL A 82 19.17 -35.86 -8.99
C VAL A 82 18.87 -36.51 -7.63
N GLY A 83 17.99 -37.50 -7.57
CA GLY A 83 17.62 -38.20 -6.34
C GLY A 83 16.89 -37.30 -5.34
N CYS A 84 15.91 -36.52 -5.80
CA CYS A 84 15.04 -35.73 -4.94
C CYS A 84 13.55 -35.91 -5.29
N GLU A 85 12.67 -35.41 -4.44
CA GLU A 85 11.23 -35.37 -4.73
C GLU A 85 10.84 -34.08 -5.47
N VAL A 86 9.83 -34.18 -6.33
CA VAL A 86 9.25 -33.01 -7.00
C VAL A 86 8.28 -32.33 -6.05
N GLN A 87 8.56 -31.07 -5.70
CA GLN A 87 7.60 -30.25 -4.97
C GLN A 87 6.66 -29.56 -5.97
N HIS A 88 5.37 -29.93 -5.96
CA HIS A 88 4.36 -29.26 -6.76
C HIS A 88 3.71 -28.10 -5.97
N LEU A 89 3.80 -26.89 -6.51
CA LEU A 89 3.07 -25.73 -6.02
C LEU A 89 1.66 -25.77 -6.63
N ALA A 90 0.77 -26.49 -5.94
CA ALA A 90 -0.63 -26.57 -6.34
C ALA A 90 -1.25 -25.18 -6.42
N LYS A 91 -2.23 -25.04 -7.31
CA LYS A 91 -3.13 -23.89 -7.30
C LYS A 91 -3.83 -23.86 -5.95
N SER A 92 -3.61 -22.78 -5.20
CA SER A 92 -4.16 -22.61 -3.85
C SER A 92 -5.48 -21.87 -3.92
N THR A 93 -5.55 -20.82 -4.75
CA THR A 93 -6.74 -19.99 -4.81
C THR A 93 -6.83 -19.17 -6.10
N SER A 94 -8.00 -18.61 -6.38
CA SER A 94 -8.22 -17.66 -7.48
C SER A 94 -8.97 -16.41 -7.03
N VAL A 95 -8.61 -15.29 -7.64
CA VAL A 95 -9.26 -13.98 -7.44
C VAL A 95 -9.56 -13.38 -8.82
N ALA A 96 -10.69 -12.70 -8.97
CA ALA A 96 -11.03 -12.01 -10.22
C ALA A 96 -11.58 -10.60 -9.98
N ALA A 97 -11.62 -9.80 -11.05
CA ALA A 97 -12.22 -8.47 -11.05
C ALA A 97 -13.72 -8.52 -10.67
N HIS A 98 -14.43 -9.54 -11.15
CA HIS A 98 -15.85 -9.77 -10.92
C HIS A 98 -16.20 -11.26 -11.14
N ALA A 99 -17.39 -11.68 -10.75
CA ALA A 99 -17.79 -13.09 -10.77
C ALA A 99 -17.74 -13.73 -12.18
N ASP A 100 -18.10 -13.00 -13.24
CA ASP A 100 -18.04 -13.55 -14.60
C ASP A 100 -16.62 -13.73 -15.15
N ALA A 101 -15.67 -12.91 -14.70
CA ALA A 101 -14.26 -13.04 -15.07
C ALA A 101 -13.62 -14.34 -14.54
N LEU A 102 -14.23 -15.00 -13.55
CA LEU A 102 -13.79 -16.31 -13.08
C LEU A 102 -13.83 -17.38 -14.18
N LYS A 103 -14.65 -17.21 -15.22
CA LYS A 103 -14.75 -18.18 -16.32
C LYS A 103 -13.58 -18.10 -17.30
N VAL A 104 -12.81 -17.01 -17.28
CA VAL A 104 -11.69 -16.78 -18.21
C VAL A 104 -10.45 -17.52 -17.74
N THR A 105 -10.06 -18.56 -18.48
CA THR A 105 -8.91 -19.42 -18.13
C THR A 105 -7.68 -19.18 -19.01
N LYS A 106 -7.81 -18.40 -20.09
CA LYS A 106 -6.71 -18.07 -21.00
C LYS A 106 -6.83 -16.65 -21.52
N ALA A 107 -5.72 -15.94 -21.55
CA ALA A 107 -5.61 -14.61 -22.14
C ALA A 107 -5.19 -14.67 -23.62
N ALA A 108 -5.64 -13.69 -24.41
CA ALA A 108 -5.10 -13.46 -25.75
C ALA A 108 -3.63 -13.02 -25.68
N GLU A 109 -2.83 -13.30 -26.72
CA GLU A 109 -1.38 -13.04 -26.71
C GLU A 109 -1.03 -11.57 -26.47
N ASP A 110 -1.77 -10.64 -27.07
CA ASP A 110 -1.54 -9.20 -26.90
C ASP A 110 -1.90 -8.71 -25.49
N THR A 111 -2.92 -9.33 -24.88
CA THR A 111 -3.22 -9.14 -23.46
C THR A 111 -2.04 -9.62 -22.61
N VAL A 112 -1.50 -10.82 -22.87
CA VAL A 112 -0.34 -11.35 -22.14
C VAL A 112 0.87 -10.41 -22.22
N LYS A 113 1.18 -9.84 -23.39
CA LYS A 113 2.26 -8.85 -23.54
C LYS A 113 2.02 -7.61 -22.69
N SER A 114 0.79 -7.09 -22.73
CA SER A 114 0.39 -5.91 -21.94
C SER A 114 0.50 -6.18 -20.43
N LEU A 115 0.11 -7.38 -19.98
CA LEU A 115 0.24 -7.81 -18.58
C LEU A 115 1.69 -7.91 -18.14
N VAL A 116 2.58 -8.47 -18.97
CA VAL A 116 4.02 -8.54 -18.65
C VAL A 116 4.59 -7.14 -18.43
N ILE A 117 4.21 -6.18 -19.28
CA ILE A 117 4.62 -4.78 -19.15
C ILE A 117 4.06 -4.17 -17.85
N PHE A 118 2.75 -4.35 -17.60
CA PHE A 118 2.07 -3.86 -16.40
C PHE A 118 2.78 -4.28 -15.10
N TRP A 119 3.11 -5.58 -14.98
CA TRP A 119 3.77 -6.12 -13.80
C TRP A 119 5.22 -5.68 -13.69
N SER A 120 5.94 -5.61 -14.82
CA SER A 120 7.34 -5.18 -14.84
C SER A 120 7.48 -3.71 -14.40
N MET A 121 6.57 -2.83 -14.82
CA MET A 121 6.53 -1.43 -14.37
C MET A 121 6.30 -1.27 -12.87
N ARG A 122 5.72 -2.29 -12.22
CA ARG A 122 5.47 -2.34 -10.77
C ARG A 122 6.57 -3.06 -10.00
N GLY A 123 7.68 -3.40 -10.66
CA GLY A 123 8.82 -4.07 -10.05
C GLY A 123 8.69 -5.58 -9.90
N TYR A 124 7.65 -6.19 -10.47
CA TYR A 124 7.49 -7.64 -10.44
C TYR A 124 8.20 -8.32 -11.61
N ASN A 125 8.77 -9.50 -11.35
CA ASN A 125 9.32 -10.33 -12.43
C ASN A 125 8.20 -11.14 -13.06
N ALA A 126 7.76 -10.71 -14.24
CA ALA A 126 6.68 -11.29 -15.01
C ALA A 126 7.18 -11.99 -16.29
N THR A 127 6.50 -13.04 -16.72
CA THR A 127 6.83 -13.78 -17.95
C THR A 127 5.55 -14.25 -18.64
N GLY A 128 5.42 -13.95 -19.93
CA GLY A 128 4.28 -14.41 -20.73
C GLY A 128 4.35 -15.89 -21.04
N GLY A 129 3.24 -16.60 -20.80
CA GLY A 129 3.01 -18.00 -21.11
C GLY A 129 1.84 -18.21 -22.09
N PRO A 130 1.54 -19.46 -22.45
CA PRO A 130 0.41 -19.81 -23.31
C PRO A 130 -0.95 -19.72 -22.59
N ASP A 131 -0.94 -19.70 -21.26
CA ASP A 131 -2.09 -19.67 -20.36
C ASP A 131 -2.33 -18.29 -19.76
N GLY A 132 -1.28 -17.48 -19.59
CA GLY A 132 -1.38 -16.12 -19.08
C GLY A 132 -0.01 -15.50 -18.83
N CYS A 133 0.01 -14.43 -18.05
CA CYS A 133 1.24 -13.81 -17.56
C CYS A 133 1.59 -14.38 -16.18
N TRP A 134 2.75 -15.02 -16.08
CA TRP A 134 3.26 -15.59 -14.83
C TRP A 134 4.10 -14.60 -14.04
N VAL A 135 3.72 -14.34 -12.79
CA VAL A 135 4.34 -13.36 -11.89
C VAL A 135 4.98 -14.06 -10.69
N ASN A 136 6.18 -13.63 -10.32
CA ASN A 136 6.84 -14.08 -9.10
C ASN A 136 6.43 -13.21 -7.92
N ALA A 137 5.85 -13.81 -6.88
CA ALA A 137 5.47 -13.14 -5.64
C ALA A 137 6.02 -13.95 -4.45
N GLY A 138 7.27 -13.67 -4.06
CA GLY A 138 7.97 -14.44 -3.03
C GLY A 138 8.11 -15.92 -3.40
N THR A 139 7.65 -16.80 -2.52
CA THR A 139 7.60 -18.25 -2.75
C THR A 139 6.42 -18.69 -3.61
N SER A 140 5.44 -17.81 -3.83
CA SER A 140 4.26 -18.08 -4.64
C SER A 140 4.43 -17.65 -6.09
N ARG A 141 3.56 -18.18 -6.95
CA ARG A 141 3.49 -17.86 -8.38
C ARG A 141 2.06 -17.47 -8.71
N ILE A 142 1.89 -16.42 -9.49
CA ILE A 142 0.56 -15.95 -9.88
C ILE A 142 0.44 -16.06 -11.39
N CYS A 143 -0.61 -16.69 -11.90
CA CYS A 143 -0.99 -16.64 -13.31
C CYS A 143 -2.06 -15.58 -13.50
N ASP A 144 -1.74 -14.53 -14.27
CA ASP A 144 -2.65 -13.44 -14.61
C ASP A 144 -3.20 -13.62 -16.02
N THR A 145 -4.51 -13.76 -16.14
CA THR A 145 -5.22 -13.88 -17.43
C THR A 145 -5.94 -12.60 -17.85
N GLY A 146 -5.71 -11.48 -17.14
CA GLY A 146 -6.34 -10.18 -17.37
C GLY A 146 -7.24 -9.82 -16.21
N ASP A 147 -8.40 -10.49 -16.15
CA ASP A 147 -9.44 -10.25 -15.16
C ASP A 147 -9.49 -11.31 -14.06
N ARG A 148 -8.56 -12.27 -14.10
CA ARG A 148 -8.42 -13.34 -13.12
C ARG A 148 -6.93 -13.58 -12.79
N LEU A 149 -6.67 -13.81 -11.51
CA LEU A 149 -5.40 -14.23 -10.95
C LEU A 149 -5.56 -15.61 -10.30
N ASP A 150 -4.73 -16.57 -10.71
CA ASP A 150 -4.59 -17.87 -10.05
C ASP A 150 -3.30 -17.90 -9.25
N VAL A 151 -3.39 -18.12 -7.94
CA VAL A 151 -2.24 -18.16 -7.02
C VAL A 151 -1.83 -19.61 -6.78
N HIS A 152 -0.54 -19.89 -6.97
CA HIS A 152 0.10 -21.18 -6.75
C HIS A 152 1.12 -21.10 -5.63
N GLY A 153 1.15 -22.10 -4.74
CA GLY A 153 2.12 -22.19 -3.65
C GLY A 153 1.73 -21.42 -2.38
N GLY A 154 0.44 -21.12 -2.21
CA GLY A 154 -0.13 -20.49 -1.02
C GLY A 154 -0.25 -18.97 -1.10
N LEU A 155 -1.11 -18.42 -0.25
CA LEU A 155 -1.36 -16.98 -0.16
C LEU A 155 -0.37 -16.31 0.82
N THR A 156 0.84 -15.99 0.34
CA THR A 156 1.83 -15.24 1.13
C THR A 156 1.54 -13.74 1.15
N ASP A 157 2.24 -12.98 2.01
CA ASP A 157 2.08 -11.53 2.06
C ASP A 157 2.47 -10.86 0.73
N GLU A 158 3.49 -11.37 0.04
CA GLU A 158 3.86 -10.88 -1.30
C GLU A 158 2.80 -11.21 -2.34
N ALA A 159 2.15 -12.37 -2.25
CA ALA A 159 1.05 -12.75 -3.14
C ALA A 159 -0.16 -11.85 -2.90
N ILE A 160 -0.52 -11.60 -1.64
CA ILE A 160 -1.59 -10.66 -1.26
C ILE A 160 -1.26 -9.26 -1.80
N ALA A 161 -0.05 -8.76 -1.59
CA ALA A 161 0.36 -7.45 -2.09
C ALA A 161 0.23 -7.35 -3.61
N ALA A 162 0.64 -8.39 -4.35
CA ALA A 162 0.48 -8.44 -5.80
C ALA A 162 -1.00 -8.42 -6.22
N VAL A 163 -1.83 -9.26 -5.60
CA VAL A 163 -3.29 -9.30 -5.87
C VAL A 163 -3.91 -7.92 -5.64
N LEU A 164 -3.59 -7.25 -4.53
CA LEU A 164 -4.11 -5.93 -4.22
C LEU A 164 -3.63 -4.84 -5.19
N VAL A 165 -2.39 -4.93 -5.65
CA VAL A 165 -1.86 -4.03 -6.70
C VAL A 165 -2.67 -4.19 -7.99
N LYS A 166 -2.98 -5.43 -8.39
CA LYS A 166 -3.81 -5.69 -9.57
C LYS A 166 -5.23 -5.14 -9.38
N ALA A 167 -5.86 -5.44 -8.25
CA ALA A 167 -7.23 -4.99 -7.96
C ALA A 167 -7.35 -3.46 -7.98
N ARG A 168 -6.42 -2.77 -7.32
CA ARG A 168 -6.40 -1.30 -7.26
C ARG A 168 -6.14 -0.65 -8.62
N ASP A 169 -5.17 -1.17 -9.37
CA ASP A 169 -4.67 -0.48 -10.56
C ASP A 169 -5.37 -0.92 -11.86
N SER A 170 -6.09 -2.04 -11.86
CA SER A 170 -6.70 -2.60 -13.08
C SER A 170 -8.16 -3.03 -12.94
N TRP A 171 -8.68 -3.17 -11.72
CA TRP A 171 -10.05 -3.63 -11.49
C TRP A 171 -10.87 -2.61 -10.67
N ASP A 172 -10.53 -1.33 -10.83
CA ASP A 172 -11.22 -0.19 -10.19
C ASP A 172 -11.32 -0.31 -8.66
N GLY A 173 -10.35 -0.96 -8.03
CA GLY A 173 -10.33 -1.16 -6.58
C GLY A 173 -11.26 -2.25 -6.07
N GLY A 174 -11.81 -3.09 -6.95
CA GLY A 174 -12.66 -4.23 -6.58
C GLY A 174 -12.03 -5.58 -6.92
N MET A 175 -12.36 -6.59 -6.12
CA MET A 175 -12.08 -7.98 -6.45
C MET A 175 -13.11 -8.94 -5.86
N CYS A 176 -13.16 -10.15 -6.40
CA CYS A 176 -14.06 -11.22 -6.03
C CYS A 176 -13.25 -12.50 -5.80
N LEU A 177 -13.53 -13.19 -4.69
CA LEU A 177 -12.94 -14.50 -4.42
C LEU A 177 -13.67 -15.59 -5.22
N ASP A 178 -12.91 -16.57 -5.74
CA ASP A 178 -13.43 -17.72 -6.48
C ASP A 178 -13.72 -18.91 -5.56
N GLY A 179 -14.95 -19.42 -5.60
CA GLY A 179 -15.36 -20.67 -4.95
C GLY A 179 -15.31 -20.68 -3.41
N ASP A 180 -15.54 -21.86 -2.84
CA ASP A 180 -15.60 -22.10 -1.39
C ASP A 180 -14.28 -22.66 -0.82
N ASP A 181 -13.23 -22.78 -1.64
CA ASP A 181 -11.94 -23.39 -1.27
C ASP A 181 -11.06 -22.49 -0.37
N TRP A 182 -11.55 -21.30 -0.04
CA TRP A 182 -10.83 -20.34 0.79
C TRP A 182 -10.92 -20.69 2.27
N THR A 183 -9.78 -20.96 2.90
CA THR A 183 -9.75 -21.13 4.35
C THR A 183 -10.07 -19.80 5.05
N GLN A 184 -10.66 -19.88 6.25
CA GLN A 184 -10.96 -18.68 7.05
C GLN A 184 -9.73 -17.80 7.27
N ALA A 185 -8.57 -18.42 7.50
CA ALA A 185 -7.31 -17.69 7.72
C ALA A 185 -6.85 -16.93 6.46
N GLU A 186 -7.08 -17.47 5.28
CA GLU A 186 -6.74 -16.80 4.01
C GLU A 186 -7.70 -15.64 3.73
N GLN A 187 -9.00 -15.85 3.93
CA GLN A 187 -10.01 -14.79 3.82
C GLN A 187 -9.69 -13.63 4.77
N ASP A 188 -9.41 -13.95 6.03
CA ASP A 188 -9.05 -13.00 7.08
C ASP A 188 -7.81 -12.16 6.72
N ARG A 189 -6.75 -12.82 6.23
CA ARG A 189 -5.49 -12.15 5.83
C ARG A 189 -5.69 -11.26 4.62
N LEU A 190 -6.39 -11.75 3.60
CA LEU A 190 -6.63 -10.98 2.38
C LEU A 190 -7.54 -9.79 2.67
N TRP A 191 -8.63 -10.01 3.41
CA TRP A 191 -9.62 -8.98 3.69
C TRP A 191 -9.01 -7.82 4.49
N ILE A 192 -8.26 -8.09 5.57
CA ILE A 192 -7.65 -7.00 6.36
C ILE A 192 -6.61 -6.22 5.55
N ALA A 193 -5.86 -6.91 4.68
CA ALA A 193 -4.91 -6.26 3.78
C ALA A 193 -5.63 -5.41 2.73
N ALA A 194 -6.76 -5.89 2.20
CA ALA A 194 -7.60 -5.16 1.25
C ALA A 194 -8.20 -3.90 1.86
N GLN A 195 -8.73 -3.97 3.09
CA GLN A 195 -9.24 -2.79 3.80
C GLN A 195 -8.16 -1.71 3.96
N ARG A 196 -6.94 -2.10 4.33
CA ARG A 196 -5.80 -1.17 4.44
C ARG A 196 -5.38 -0.57 3.10
N ALA A 197 -5.60 -1.29 2.00
CA ALA A 197 -5.28 -0.84 0.66
C ALA A 197 -6.43 -0.07 -0.02
N GLY A 198 -7.60 0.04 0.62
CA GLY A 198 -8.79 0.65 0.03
C GLY A 198 -9.41 -0.18 -1.09
N VAL A 199 -9.28 -1.51 -1.03
CA VAL A 199 -9.80 -2.45 -2.03
C VAL A 199 -11.03 -3.16 -1.49
N GLU A 200 -12.13 -3.17 -2.27
CA GLU A 200 -13.35 -3.90 -1.97
C GLU A 200 -13.18 -5.40 -2.30
N VAL A 201 -13.58 -6.27 -1.37
CA VAL A 201 -13.53 -7.72 -1.55
C VAL A 201 -14.94 -8.29 -1.48
N ARG A 202 -15.39 -8.89 -2.58
CA ARG A 202 -16.67 -9.61 -2.70
C ARG A 202 -16.46 -11.11 -2.50
N ASN A 203 -17.51 -11.80 -2.08
CA ASN A 203 -17.50 -13.23 -1.74
C ASN A 203 -16.43 -13.57 -0.67
N CYS A 204 -16.28 -12.70 0.32
CA CYS A 204 -15.37 -12.90 1.43
C CYS A 204 -16.15 -12.76 2.74
N GLU A 205 -16.01 -13.76 3.61
CA GLU A 205 -16.61 -13.80 4.93
C GLU A 205 -15.51 -13.69 5.99
N PRO A 206 -15.00 -12.48 6.28
CA PRO A 206 -13.98 -12.30 7.31
C PRO A 206 -14.56 -12.60 8.69
N SER A 207 -13.75 -13.18 9.56
CA SER A 207 -14.12 -13.54 10.92
C SER A 207 -14.41 -12.31 11.78
N ASP A 208 -15.24 -12.49 12.81
CA ASP A 208 -15.57 -11.41 13.75
C ASP A 208 -14.33 -10.85 14.46
N ALA A 209 -13.32 -11.69 14.69
CA ALA A 209 -12.05 -11.28 15.28
C ALA A 209 -11.32 -10.25 14.39
N ILE A 210 -11.29 -10.47 13.08
CA ILE A 210 -10.67 -9.57 12.12
C ILE A 210 -11.50 -8.30 11.91
N ARG A 211 -12.83 -8.40 11.84
CA ARG A 211 -13.71 -7.23 11.80
C ARG A 211 -13.49 -6.33 13.02
N SER A 212 -13.45 -6.91 14.21
CA SER A 212 -13.19 -6.20 15.46
C SER A 212 -11.78 -5.61 15.52
N ARG A 213 -10.79 -6.28 14.94
CA ARG A 213 -9.42 -5.74 14.80
C ARG A 213 -9.40 -4.51 13.89
N TRP A 214 -10.05 -4.58 12.72
CA TRP A 214 -10.13 -3.44 11.80
C TRP A 214 -10.84 -2.23 12.42
N GLN A 215 -11.95 -2.45 13.11
CA GLN A 215 -12.66 -1.38 13.83
C GLN A 215 -11.75 -0.68 14.85
N ARG A 216 -10.98 -1.45 15.65
CA ARG A 216 -10.01 -0.89 16.59
C ARG A 216 -8.88 -0.12 15.90
N GLU A 217 -8.37 -0.61 14.77
CA GLU A 217 -7.37 0.10 13.96
C GLU A 217 -7.93 1.44 13.46
N HIS A 218 -9.16 1.45 12.97
CA HIS A 218 -9.83 2.66 12.47
C HIS A 218 -10.12 3.67 13.59
N GLU A 219 -10.62 3.23 14.74
CA GLU A 219 -10.84 4.09 15.90
C GLU A 219 -9.54 4.71 16.43
N THR A 220 -8.46 3.92 16.45
CA THR A 220 -7.15 4.41 16.89
C THR A 220 -6.62 5.46 15.92
N ALA A 221 -6.73 5.23 14.60
CA ALA A 221 -6.35 6.21 13.60
C ALA A 221 -7.18 7.51 13.70
N ALA A 222 -8.49 7.40 13.94
CA ALA A 222 -9.37 8.54 14.16
C ALA A 222 -8.99 9.33 15.42
N LYS A 223 -8.69 8.64 16.52
CA LYS A 223 -8.20 9.26 17.78
C LYS A 223 -6.88 9.98 17.56
N THR A 224 -5.90 9.35 16.90
CA THR A 224 -4.60 9.98 16.60
C THR A 224 -4.76 11.21 15.73
N THR A 225 -5.62 11.16 14.70
CA THR A 225 -5.90 12.30 13.83
C THR A 225 -6.52 13.45 14.61
N LYS A 226 -7.50 13.16 15.49
CA LYS A 226 -8.12 14.15 16.37
C LYS A 226 -7.11 14.78 17.33
N THR A 227 -6.26 13.96 17.96
CA THR A 227 -5.21 14.45 18.86
C THR A 227 -4.21 15.33 18.13
N PHE A 228 -3.79 14.95 16.92
CA PHE A 228 -2.88 15.75 16.11
C PHE A 228 -3.51 17.08 15.70
N SER A 229 -4.77 17.10 15.26
CA SER A 229 -5.47 18.35 14.95
C SER A 229 -5.62 19.25 16.17
N SER A 230 -5.92 18.67 17.34
CA SER A 230 -6.01 19.43 18.60
C SER A 230 -4.66 20.00 19.01
N ALA A 231 -3.57 19.23 18.87
CA ALA A 231 -2.21 19.71 19.16
C ALA A 231 -1.80 20.84 18.21
N LYS A 232 -2.10 20.71 16.91
CA LYS A 232 -1.80 21.76 15.90
C LYS A 232 -2.57 23.04 16.19
N SER A 233 -3.84 22.91 16.60
CA SER A 233 -4.67 24.03 17.06
C SER A 233 -4.08 24.69 18.32
N ALA A 234 -3.70 23.90 19.33
CA ALA A 234 -3.08 24.42 20.56
C ALA A 234 -1.77 25.18 20.29
N ILE A 235 -0.93 24.68 19.37
CA ILE A 235 0.31 25.36 18.96
C ILE A 235 0.00 26.70 18.28
N ALA A 236 -1.01 26.74 17.41
CA ALA A 236 -1.43 27.98 16.75
C ALA A 236 -1.93 29.02 17.77
N VAL A 237 -2.79 28.58 18.71
CA VAL A 237 -3.30 29.42 19.80
C VAL A 237 -2.16 29.91 20.70
N ALA A 238 -1.19 29.06 21.06
CA ALA A 238 -0.03 29.48 21.83
C ALA A 238 0.85 30.50 21.08
N GLY A 239 0.98 30.35 19.77
CA GLY A 239 1.62 31.34 18.90
C GLY A 239 0.90 32.68 18.92
N ASP A 240 -0.43 32.66 18.81
CA ASP A 240 -1.25 33.88 18.88
C ASP A 240 -1.21 34.52 20.29
N VAL A 241 -1.17 33.74 21.38
CA VAL A 241 -0.99 34.27 22.75
C VAL A 241 0.35 34.98 22.88
N ARG A 242 1.43 34.36 22.39
CA ARG A 242 2.77 34.96 22.43
C ARG A 242 2.83 36.27 21.64
N ASN A 243 2.27 36.27 20.43
CA ASN A 243 2.29 37.43 19.56
C ASN A 243 1.39 38.55 20.12
N ALA A 244 0.23 38.20 20.69
CA ALA A 244 -0.64 39.15 21.39
C ALA A 244 0.06 39.78 22.59
N ALA A 245 0.83 39.01 23.37
CA ALA A 245 1.65 39.52 24.46
C ALA A 245 2.77 40.46 23.97
N ALA A 246 3.28 40.24 22.75
CA ALA A 246 4.23 41.14 22.09
C ALA A 246 3.58 42.41 21.49
N GLY A 247 2.25 42.56 21.59
CA GLY A 247 1.50 43.72 21.08
C GLY A 247 0.86 43.54 19.70
N ASP A 248 0.85 42.33 19.13
CA ASP A 248 0.12 42.05 17.88
C ASP A 248 -1.39 41.99 18.14
N LEU A 249 -2.08 43.08 17.80
CA LEU A 249 -3.54 43.19 17.94
C LEU A 249 -4.30 42.26 16.98
N ALA A 250 -3.72 41.86 15.84
CA ALA A 250 -4.33 40.90 14.95
C ALA A 250 -4.29 39.49 15.54
N ALA A 251 -3.18 39.12 16.19
CA ALA A 251 -3.08 37.88 16.94
C ALA A 251 -4.04 37.86 18.14
N LEU A 252 -4.15 38.96 18.88
CA LEU A 252 -5.08 39.09 20.00
C LEU A 252 -6.53 38.82 19.58
N ASN A 253 -6.98 39.37 18.45
CA ASN A 253 -8.36 39.17 17.98
C ASN A 253 -8.66 37.73 17.51
N ARG A 254 -7.63 36.95 17.15
CA ARG A 254 -7.80 35.53 16.79
C ARG A 254 -7.94 34.64 18.03
N LEU A 255 -7.58 35.13 19.22
CA LEU A 255 -7.68 34.35 20.45
C LEU A 255 -9.14 34.19 20.92
N PRO A 256 -9.47 33.10 21.61
CA PRO A 256 -10.69 32.98 22.39
C PRO A 256 -10.81 34.11 23.43
N LYS A 257 -12.04 34.56 23.73
CA LYS A 257 -12.31 35.68 24.67
C LYS A 257 -11.59 35.56 26.02
N ALA A 258 -11.57 34.37 26.62
CA ALA A 258 -10.85 34.15 27.88
C ALA A 258 -9.35 34.45 27.74
N LEU A 259 -8.71 33.97 26.66
CA LEU A 259 -7.29 34.24 26.42
C LEU A 259 -7.02 35.72 26.06
N GLN A 260 -7.99 36.42 25.44
CA GLN A 260 -7.90 37.86 25.25
C GLN A 260 -7.91 38.61 26.59
N ALA A 261 -8.84 38.27 27.49
CA ALA A 261 -8.93 38.85 28.82
C ALA A 261 -7.67 38.56 29.65
N PHE A 262 -7.14 37.35 29.55
CA PHE A 262 -5.85 37.01 30.16
C PHE A 262 -4.73 37.95 29.67
N VAL A 263 -4.54 38.11 28.36
CA VAL A 263 -3.45 38.95 27.84
C VAL A 263 -3.64 40.44 28.15
N VAL A 264 -4.88 40.94 28.12
CA VAL A 264 -5.17 42.38 28.21
C VAL A 264 -5.44 42.87 29.63
N ALA A 265 -6.13 42.07 30.45
CA ALA A 265 -6.59 42.46 31.78
C ALA A 265 -5.77 41.82 32.91
N HIS A 266 -5.36 40.55 32.74
CA HIS A 266 -4.62 39.84 33.80
C HIS A 266 -3.12 40.18 33.82
N LEU A 267 -2.51 40.42 32.66
CA LEU A 267 -1.06 40.63 32.55
C LEU A 267 -0.68 42.11 32.53
N ASP A 268 0.26 42.49 33.39
CA ASP A 268 0.96 43.78 33.30
C ASP A 268 1.98 43.82 32.13
N ASP A 269 2.58 44.99 31.88
CA ASP A 269 3.54 45.18 30.78
C ASP A 269 4.80 44.30 30.91
N GLU A 270 5.28 44.10 32.13
CA GLU A 270 6.48 43.29 32.41
C GLU A 270 6.18 41.80 32.20
N GLN A 271 5.03 41.33 32.69
CA GLN A 271 4.55 39.97 32.49
C GLN A 271 4.25 39.67 31.03
N ARG A 272 3.72 40.63 30.26
CA ARG A 272 3.55 40.51 28.81
C ARG A 272 4.89 40.38 28.09
N SER A 273 5.87 41.21 28.44
CA SER A 273 7.24 41.11 27.92
C SER A 273 7.83 39.72 28.17
N GLN A 274 7.75 39.24 29.42
CA GLN A 274 8.23 37.90 29.77
C GLN A 274 7.49 36.78 29.04
N LEU A 275 6.17 36.88 28.89
CA LEU A 275 5.37 35.88 28.18
C LEU A 275 5.69 35.85 26.69
N SER A 276 5.94 37.00 26.06
CA SER A 276 6.33 37.10 24.66
C SER A 276 7.69 36.43 24.36
N ALA A 277 8.59 36.39 25.35
CA ALA A 277 9.91 35.77 25.24
C ALA A 277 9.87 34.24 25.45
N LYS A 278 8.77 33.67 25.94
CA LYS A 278 8.66 32.23 26.20
C LYS A 278 8.54 31.41 24.91
N SER A 279 9.00 30.17 24.99
CA SER A 279 8.84 29.23 23.89
C SER A 279 7.35 28.87 23.70
N ILE A 280 6.98 28.53 22.46
CA ILE A 280 5.61 28.08 22.16
C ILE A 280 5.27 26.81 22.94
N ALA A 281 6.26 25.95 23.23
CA ALA A 281 6.06 24.73 24.02
C ALA A 281 5.65 25.05 25.47
N ASP A 282 6.31 26.01 26.11
CA ASP A 282 6.00 26.44 27.48
C ASP A 282 4.62 27.10 27.56
N ILE A 283 4.27 27.91 26.56
CA ILE A 283 2.94 28.54 26.45
C ILE A 283 1.88 27.46 26.22
N THR A 284 2.12 26.50 25.33
CA THR A 284 1.19 25.39 25.04
C THR A 284 0.87 24.59 26.31
N ALA A 285 1.89 24.28 27.13
CA ALA A 285 1.71 23.56 28.40
C ALA A 285 0.88 24.36 29.42
N ALA A 286 0.93 25.69 29.37
CA ALA A 286 0.24 26.59 30.28
C ALA A 286 -1.11 27.12 29.74
N LEU A 287 -1.49 26.82 28.49
CA LEU A 287 -2.69 27.37 27.84
C LEU A 287 -3.97 27.20 28.64
N LYS A 288 -4.17 26.02 29.26
CA LYS A 288 -5.37 25.78 30.08
C LYS A 288 -5.42 26.75 31.27
N ARG A 289 -4.29 26.88 31.99
CA ARG A 289 -4.18 27.80 33.11
C ARG A 289 -4.40 29.26 32.68
N PHE A 290 -3.91 29.66 31.51
CA PHE A 290 -4.14 31.00 30.97
C PHE A 290 -5.62 31.24 30.66
N GLY A 291 -6.31 30.23 30.12
CA GLY A 291 -7.75 30.26 29.90
C GLY A 291 -8.51 30.44 31.22
N ASP A 292 -8.21 29.63 32.24
CA ASP A 292 -8.87 29.68 33.55
C ASP A 292 -8.70 31.06 34.23
N LEU A 293 -7.50 31.65 34.14
CA LEU A 293 -7.22 33.00 34.65
C LEU A 293 -8.02 34.06 33.90
N GLY A 294 -8.03 34.00 32.57
CA GLY A 294 -8.79 34.93 31.76
C GLY A 294 -10.31 34.81 31.92
N GLU A 295 -10.83 33.62 32.20
CA GLU A 295 -12.24 33.41 32.53
C GLU A 295 -12.60 34.01 33.89
N THR A 296 -11.66 33.96 34.85
CA THR A 296 -11.81 34.64 36.14
C THR A 296 -11.91 36.16 35.94
N GLU A 297 -11.06 36.74 35.11
CA GLU A 297 -11.13 38.17 34.76
C GLU A 297 -12.49 38.53 34.13
N LEU A 298 -12.95 37.75 33.14
CA LEU A 298 -14.25 38.00 32.50
C LEU A 298 -15.40 38.01 33.52
N GLN A 299 -15.40 37.08 34.47
CA GLN A 299 -16.40 37.03 35.55
C GLN A 299 -16.31 38.25 36.47
N GLU A 300 -15.11 38.79 36.72
CA GLU A 300 -14.94 40.02 37.51
C GLU A 300 -15.46 41.26 36.77
N PHE A 301 -15.24 41.36 35.45
CA PHE A 301 -15.81 42.42 34.62
C PHE A 301 -17.35 42.37 34.63
N GLU A 302 -17.94 41.17 34.49
CA GLU A 302 -19.39 40.97 34.55
C GLU A 302 -19.97 41.33 35.91
N ARG A 303 -19.31 40.93 37.02
CA ARG A 303 -19.73 41.30 38.39
C ARG A 303 -19.64 42.80 38.64
N ALA A 304 -18.69 43.49 38.01
CA ALA A 304 -18.55 44.94 38.08
C ALA A 304 -19.52 45.69 37.15
N GLY A 305 -20.38 44.99 36.39
CA GLY A 305 -21.32 45.58 35.44
C GLY A 305 -20.64 46.20 34.22
N ARG A 306 -19.43 45.75 33.87
CA ARG A 306 -18.64 46.23 32.72
C ARG A 306 -18.57 45.15 31.65
N GLU A 307 -18.66 45.55 30.39
CA GLU A 307 -18.45 44.64 29.25
C GLU A 307 -16.96 44.64 28.85
N PHE A 308 -16.34 43.46 28.82
CA PHE A 308 -14.96 43.33 28.32
C PHE A 308 -14.95 43.52 26.79
N THR A 309 -14.31 44.60 26.36
CA THR A 309 -14.08 44.88 24.94
C THR A 309 -12.57 44.88 24.67
N PRO A 310 -12.04 43.94 23.86
CA PRO A 310 -10.63 43.92 23.53
C PRO A 310 -10.24 45.16 22.68
N PRO A 311 -8.96 45.59 22.71
CA PRO A 311 -8.49 46.69 21.89
C PRO A 311 -8.67 46.38 20.40
N ASN A 312 -9.34 47.29 19.67
CA ASN A 312 -9.48 47.14 18.22
C ASN A 312 -8.13 47.35 17.51
N PRO A 313 -7.81 46.54 16.49
CA PRO A 313 -6.63 46.77 15.68
C PRO A 313 -6.82 48.13 14.99
N ARG A 314 -5.81 48.99 15.05
CA ARG A 314 -5.81 50.23 14.27
C ARG A 314 -5.94 49.81 12.80
N ARG A 315 -7.07 50.17 12.16
CA ARG A 315 -7.15 50.11 10.69
C ARG A 315 -6.03 50.99 10.17
N ASP A 316 -5.06 50.41 9.48
CA ASP A 316 -4.12 51.18 8.67
C ASP A 316 -4.95 52.01 7.69
N ASN A 317 -4.99 53.32 7.94
CA ASN A 317 -5.66 54.29 7.07
C ASN A 317 -4.85 54.58 5.79
N HIS A 318 -3.83 53.78 5.47
CA HIS A 318 -2.97 53.99 4.31
C HIS A 318 -3.59 53.58 2.97
N ASP A 319 -4.75 52.91 2.93
CA ASP A 319 -5.44 52.56 1.68
C ASP A 319 -6.45 53.63 1.19
N ARG A 320 -6.53 54.80 1.84
CA ARG A 320 -7.44 55.90 1.42
C ARG A 320 -6.79 57.01 0.59
N GLU A 321 -5.48 56.99 0.35
CA GLU A 321 -4.78 58.02 -0.45
C GLU A 321 -4.36 57.57 -1.86
N ALA A 322 -4.83 56.42 -2.35
CA ALA A 322 -4.57 55.97 -3.73
C ALA A 322 -5.67 56.36 -4.73
N GLY A 323 -6.47 57.38 -4.43
CA GLY A 323 -7.56 57.79 -5.31
C GLY A 323 -7.91 59.25 -5.14
N TYR A 324 -7.05 60.15 -5.62
CA TYR A 324 -7.41 61.43 -6.27
C TYR A 324 -6.13 62.23 -6.56
N THR A 325 -5.58 62.09 -7.77
CA THR A 325 -4.93 63.22 -8.47
C THR A 325 -5.22 63.11 -9.97
N TYR A 326 -6.11 64.02 -10.37
CA TYR A 326 -6.59 64.47 -11.68
C TYR A 326 -5.89 64.06 -12.98
N SER A 327 -6.73 63.74 -13.97
CA SER A 327 -6.52 64.00 -15.39
C SER A 327 -6.31 65.49 -15.69
N ARG A 328 -5.35 65.80 -16.56
CA ARG A 328 -5.52 66.67 -17.74
C ARG A 328 -4.43 66.41 -18.75
#